data_AF-A0A1Y4V109-F1
#
_entry.id   AF-A0A1Y4V109-F1
#
_cell.length_a   1.000
_cell.length_b   1.000
_cell.length_c   1.000
_cell.angle_alpha   90.00
_cell.angle_beta   90.00
_cell.angle_gamma   90.00
#
_symmetry.space_group_name_H-M   'P 1'
#
loop_
_entity.id
_entity.type
_entity.pdbx_description
1 polymer ?
#
loop_
_entity_poly.entity_id
_entity_poly.type
_entity_poly.pdbx_seq_one_letter_code
_entity_poly.pdbx_strand_id
1 'polypeptide(L)'
;MSNFDTFKNAVIKYLSIYDIDINFLSTLREVSLNDAEEKTKYLYTGDKNIEVVSMDVLAEKAYKQIRGTFSADNPIASVDAFLINNKNNWYFIEFKDCPINGKNRV
;
A
#
# COMPACT_ATOMS: atom_id res chain seq x y z
N MET A 1 -12.60 18.23 5.34
CA MET A 1 -12.12 17.05 4.60
C MET A 1 -10.61 16.99 4.75
N SER A 2 -10.03 15.85 5.11
CA SER A 2 -8.57 15.75 5.25
C SER A 2 -7.88 15.63 3.87
N ASN A 3 -6.57 15.87 3.80
CA ASN A 3 -5.82 15.62 2.57
C ASN A 3 -5.77 14.12 2.24
N PHE A 4 -5.80 13.25 3.26
CA PHE A 4 -5.97 11.82 3.08
C PHE A 4 -7.32 11.49 2.41
N ASP A 5 -8.42 12.09 2.86
CA ASP A 5 -9.74 11.93 2.22
C ASP A 5 -9.75 12.47 0.79
N THR A 6 -9.06 13.59 0.55
CA THR A 6 -8.93 14.18 -0.78
C THR A 6 -8.19 13.24 -1.74
N PHE A 7 -7.08 12.65 -1.28
CA PHE A 7 -6.36 11.62 -2.04
C PHE A 7 -7.23 10.39 -2.31
N LYS A 8 -7.87 9.83 -1.27
CA LYS A 8 -8.79 8.69 -1.37
C LYS A 8 -9.87 8.93 -2.42
N ASN A 9 -10.54 10.08 -2.36
CA ASN A 9 -11.60 10.43 -3.30
C ASN A 9 -11.07 10.62 -4.73
N ALA A 10 -9.86 11.16 -4.89
CA ALA A 10 -9.23 11.27 -6.19
C ALA A 10 -8.91 9.90 -6.81
N VAL A 11 -8.41 8.96 -5.99
CA VAL A 11 -8.17 7.57 -6.42
C VAL A 11 -9.49 6.90 -6.81
N ILE A 12 -10.53 6.96 -5.97
CA ILE A 12 -11.85 6.38 -6.28
C ILE A 12 -12.39 6.93 -7.61
N LYS A 13 -12.33 8.25 -7.78
CA LYS A 13 -12.79 8.92 -9.02
C LYS A 13 -11.98 8.47 -10.24
N TYR A 14 -10.69 8.23 -10.09
CA TYR A 14 -9.85 7.73 -11.17
C TYR A 14 -10.20 6.28 -11.53
N LEU A 15 -10.38 5.41 -10.52
CA LEU A 15 -10.74 4.00 -10.72
C LEU A 15 -12.12 3.84 -11.37
N SER A 16 -13.09 4.71 -11.03
CA SER A 16 -14.42 4.67 -11.63
C SER A 16 -14.42 4.97 -13.14
N ILE A 17 -13.40 5.64 -13.68
CA ILE A 17 -13.27 5.86 -15.13
C ILE A 17 -13.04 4.53 -15.88
N TYR A 18 -12.50 3.53 -15.19
CA TYR A 18 -12.18 2.21 -15.73
C TYR A 18 -13.11 1.10 -15.21
N ASP A 19 -14.25 1.47 -14.59
CA ASP A 19 -15.19 0.52 -13.97
C ASP A 19 -14.53 -0.42 -12.93
N ILE A 20 -13.52 0.08 -12.22
CA ILE A 20 -12.82 -0.67 -11.17
C ILE A 20 -13.40 -0.32 -9.80
N ASP A 21 -13.99 -1.32 -9.15
CA ASP A 21 -14.44 -1.23 -7.76
C ASP A 21 -13.57 -2.14 -6.88
N ILE A 22 -12.72 -1.51 -6.07
CA ILE A 22 -11.82 -2.20 -5.14
C ILE A 22 -11.79 -1.48 -3.79
N ASN A 23 -11.75 -2.25 -2.71
CA ASN A 23 -11.41 -1.71 -1.40
C ASN A 23 -9.88 -1.71 -1.22
N PHE A 24 -9.28 -0.51 -1.24
CA PHE A 24 -7.86 -0.30 -1.01
C PHE A 24 -7.55 0.33 0.36
N LEU A 25 -8.57 0.51 1.22
CA LEU A 25 -8.35 0.98 2.59
C LEU A 25 -8.05 -0.20 3.51
N SER A 26 -7.08 0.00 4.38
CA SER A 26 -6.64 -0.99 5.35
C SER A 26 -6.05 -0.26 6.57
N THR A 27 -5.36 -0.97 7.44
CA THR A 27 -4.71 -0.44 8.64
C THR A 27 -3.22 -0.71 8.61
N LEU A 28 -2.42 0.09 9.31
CA LEU A 28 -0.97 -0.18 9.45
C LEU A 28 -0.68 -1.59 9.96
N ARG A 29 -1.56 -2.14 10.81
CA ARG A 29 -1.42 -3.51 11.29
C ARG A 29 -1.63 -4.49 10.14
N GLU A 30 -2.75 -4.42 9.45
CA GLU A 30 -3.09 -5.35 8.36
C GLU A 30 -2.03 -5.37 7.24
N VAL A 31 -1.58 -4.21 6.78
CA VAL A 31 -0.57 -4.11 5.71
C VAL A 31 0.85 -4.45 6.19
N SER A 32 1.05 -4.67 7.49
CA SER A 32 2.32 -5.15 8.05
C SER A 32 2.37 -6.68 8.22
N LEU A 33 1.33 -7.37 7.74
CA LEU A 33 1.25 -8.82 7.79
C LEU A 33 2.37 -9.43 6.95
N ASN A 34 3.20 -10.24 7.59
CA ASN A 34 4.15 -11.11 6.93
C ASN A 34 3.57 -12.53 6.93
N ASP A 35 3.19 -12.99 5.74
CA ASP A 35 2.61 -14.31 5.47
C ASP A 35 3.59 -15.25 4.74
N ALA A 36 4.86 -14.84 4.58
CA ALA A 36 5.88 -15.62 3.86
C ALA A 36 6.50 -16.77 4.70
N GLU A 37 6.32 -16.76 6.02
CA GLU A 37 6.89 -17.76 6.94
C GLU A 37 5.82 -18.73 7.48
N GLU A 38 6.24 -19.89 8.01
CA GLU A 38 5.36 -20.86 8.70
C GLU A 38 4.53 -20.25 9.85
N LYS A 39 4.92 -19.06 10.34
CA LYS A 39 4.19 -18.29 11.35
C LYS A 39 3.87 -16.90 10.81
N THR A 40 2.60 -16.71 10.47
CA THR A 40 2.01 -15.40 10.20
C THR A 40 2.27 -14.43 11.36
N LYS A 41 2.94 -13.31 11.10
CA LYS A 41 3.24 -12.28 12.11
C LYS A 41 2.97 -10.88 11.56
N TYR A 42 2.54 -9.98 12.44
CA TYR A 42 2.40 -8.56 12.12
C TYR A 42 3.68 -7.82 12.52
N LEU A 43 4.30 -7.10 11.59
CA LEU A 43 5.53 -6.33 11.84
C LEU A 43 5.23 -5.01 12.56
N TYR A 44 4.03 -4.47 12.41
CA TYR A 44 3.55 -3.34 13.20
C TYR A 44 2.86 -3.84 14.47
N THR A 45 3.49 -3.55 15.62
CA THR A 45 2.97 -3.87 16.96
C THR A 45 2.49 -2.64 17.73
N GLY A 46 2.29 -1.52 17.04
CA GLY A 46 1.79 -0.29 17.66
C GLY A 46 0.33 -0.44 18.11
N ASP A 47 -0.04 0.35 19.11
CA ASP A 47 -1.38 0.38 19.71
C ASP A 47 -2.42 1.12 18.86
N LYS A 48 -1.96 1.96 17.92
CA LYS A 48 -2.83 2.79 17.08
C LYS A 48 -3.31 2.03 15.86
N ASN A 49 -4.63 2.00 15.68
CA ASN A 49 -5.28 1.55 14.46
C ASN A 49 -5.35 2.67 13.41
N ILE A 50 -4.24 2.92 12.72
CA ILE A 50 -4.13 4.00 11.73
C ILE A 50 -4.64 3.47 10.37
N GLU A 51 -5.66 4.12 9.83
CA GLU A 51 -6.16 3.86 8.46
C GLU A 51 -5.12 4.30 7.43
N VAL A 52 -4.90 3.46 6.43
CA VAL A 52 -3.93 3.67 5.35
C VAL A 52 -4.51 3.18 4.03
N VAL A 53 -3.89 3.62 2.94
CA VAL A 53 -4.10 3.05 1.61
C VAL A 53 -3.13 1.89 1.44
N SER A 54 -3.67 0.69 1.17
CA SER A 54 -2.88 -0.45 0.71
C SER A 54 -2.44 -0.20 -0.73
N MET A 55 -1.13 0.00 -0.88
CA MET A 55 -0.54 0.33 -2.18
C MET A 55 -0.37 -0.91 -3.05
N ASP A 56 -0.23 -2.10 -2.47
CA ASP A 56 -0.27 -3.38 -3.18
C ASP A 56 -1.62 -3.63 -3.83
N VAL A 57 -2.72 -3.38 -3.11
CA VAL A 57 -4.07 -3.52 -3.69
C VAL A 57 -4.25 -2.58 -4.90
N LEU A 58 -3.76 -1.34 -4.80
CA LEU A 58 -3.81 -0.41 -5.93
C LEU A 58 -2.92 -0.86 -7.09
N ALA A 59 -1.71 -1.35 -6.83
CA ALA A 59 -0.79 -1.82 -7.86
C ALA A 59 -1.32 -3.08 -8.56
N GLU A 60 -1.70 -4.10 -7.79
CA GLU A 60 -2.04 -5.42 -8.31
C GLU A 60 -3.44 -5.49 -8.90
N LYS A 61 -4.43 -4.85 -8.26
CA LYS A 61 -5.84 -4.98 -8.68
C LYS A 61 -6.28 -3.86 -9.60
N ALA A 62 -5.82 -2.63 -9.37
CA ALA A 62 -6.21 -1.51 -10.22
C ALA A 62 -5.20 -1.24 -11.35
N TYR A 63 -3.94 -0.99 -11.02
CA TYR A 63 -2.97 -0.54 -12.01
C TYR A 63 -2.72 -1.61 -13.10
N LYS A 64 -2.57 -2.89 -12.74
CA LYS A 64 -2.44 -3.99 -13.72
C LYS A 64 -3.61 -4.03 -14.70
N GLN A 65 -4.84 -3.87 -14.19
CA GLN A 65 -6.04 -3.86 -15.02
C GLN A 65 -6.04 -2.69 -15.99
N ILE A 66 -5.74 -1.49 -15.51
CA ILE A 66 -5.68 -0.27 -16.33
C ILE A 66 -4.61 -0.38 -17.42
N ARG A 67 -3.47 -1.00 -17.11
CA ARG A 67 -2.33 -1.11 -18.05
C ARG A 67 -2.37 -2.36 -18.92
N GLY A 68 -3.31 -3.27 -18.69
CA GLY A 68 -3.38 -4.56 -19.38
C GLY A 68 -2.20 -5.49 -19.08
N THR A 69 -1.49 -5.28 -17.97
CA THR A 69 -0.29 -6.03 -17.58
C THR A 69 -0.63 -7.08 -16.53
N PHE A 70 -1.29 -8.16 -16.97
CA PHE A 70 -1.76 -9.23 -16.09
C PHE A 70 -0.74 -10.36 -15.87
N SER A 71 0.41 -10.33 -16.55
CA SER A 71 1.42 -11.39 -16.46
C SER A 71 2.06 -11.41 -15.06
N ALA A 72 2.12 -12.60 -14.44
CA ALA A 72 2.88 -12.82 -13.21
C ALA A 72 4.38 -12.46 -13.36
N ASP A 73 4.89 -12.51 -14.58
CA ASP A 73 6.28 -12.18 -14.92
C ASP A 73 6.62 -10.67 -14.85
N ASN A 74 5.61 -9.81 -14.64
CA ASN A 74 5.80 -8.37 -14.49
C ASN A 74 5.28 -7.91 -13.11
N PRO A 75 5.99 -8.24 -12.01
CA PRO A 75 5.63 -7.72 -10.70
C PRO A 75 5.76 -6.19 -10.69
N ILE A 76 4.76 -5.53 -10.10
CA ILE A 76 4.81 -4.09 -9.87
C ILE A 76 5.35 -3.89 -8.47
N ALA A 77 6.47 -3.20 -8.36
CA ALA A 77 6.99 -2.77 -7.08
C ALA A 77 6.10 -1.64 -6.52
N SER A 78 5.44 -1.92 -5.41
CA SER A 78 4.74 -0.97 -4.56
C SER A 78 5.41 -0.92 -3.19
N VAL A 79 5.05 0.09 -2.40
CA VAL A 79 5.23 0.02 -0.95
C VAL A 79 4.02 -0.67 -0.34
N ASP A 80 4.07 -1.10 0.92
CA ASP A 80 2.89 -1.71 1.56
C ASP A 80 1.76 -0.68 1.81
N ALA A 81 2.12 0.52 2.29
CA ALA A 81 1.16 1.51 2.77
C ALA A 81 1.46 2.96 2.39
N PHE A 82 0.39 3.72 2.19
CA PHE A 82 0.41 5.16 1.98
C PHE A 82 -0.55 5.89 2.92
N LEU A 83 -0.12 7.02 3.49
CA LEU A 83 -1.01 7.93 4.22
C LEU A 83 -0.53 9.38 4.19
N ILE A 84 -1.44 10.30 4.51
CA ILE A 84 -1.15 11.74 4.67
C ILE A 84 -1.55 12.14 6.08
N ASN A 85 -0.60 12.70 6.85
CA ASN A 85 -0.88 13.14 8.22
C ASN A 85 -1.56 14.53 8.26
N ASN A 86 -1.92 14.97 9.47
CA ASN A 86 -2.57 16.27 9.70
C ASN A 86 -1.68 17.50 9.39
N LYS A 87 -0.36 17.32 9.25
CA LYS A 87 0.60 18.35 8.82
C LYS A 87 0.85 18.33 7.32
N ASN A 88 0.06 17.56 6.56
CA ASN A 88 0.22 17.36 5.12
C ASN A 88 1.56 16.70 4.73
N ASN A 89 2.17 15.92 5.62
CA ASN A 89 3.31 15.09 5.26
C ASN A 89 2.80 13.77 4.68
N TRP A 90 3.44 13.34 3.60
CA TRP A 90 3.12 12.11 2.89
C TRP A 90 4.07 11.02 3.35
N TYR A 91 3.53 9.86 3.70
CA TYR A 91 4.31 8.71 4.14
C TYR A 91 4.08 7.56 3.19
N PHE A 92 5.19 7.02 2.68
CA PHE A 92 5.27 5.75 1.99
C PHE A 92 5.97 4.79 2.94
N ILE A 93 5.30 3.71 3.32
CA ILE A 93 5.74 2.80 4.38
C ILE A 93 5.94 1.42 3.78
N GLU A 94 7.14 0.90 4.02
CA GLU A 94 7.55 -0.45 3.68
C GLU A 94 7.94 -1.17 4.98
N PHE A 95 7.37 -2.34 5.21
CA PHE A 95 7.72 -3.24 6.29
C PHE A 95 8.72 -4.27 5.80
N LYS A 96 9.79 -4.44 6.57
CA LYS A 96 10.81 -5.48 6.34
C LYS A 96 11.01 -6.25 7.63
N ASP A 97 11.05 -7.57 7.50
CA ASP A 97 11.42 -8.50 8.57
C ASP A 97 12.92 -8.86 8.53
N CYS A 98 13.67 -8.23 7.62
CA CYS A 98 15.09 -8.43 7.43
C CYS A 98 15.89 -7.15 7.73
N PRO A 99 17.18 -7.27 8.08
CA PRO A 99 18.05 -6.11 8.25
C PRO A 99 18.17 -5.30 6.96
N ILE A 100 17.92 -3.99 7.05
CA ILE A 100 18.15 -3.05 5.95
C ILE A 100 19.65 -2.76 5.91
N ASN A 101 20.36 -3.36 4.95
CA ASN A 101 21.80 -3.12 4.77
C ASN A 101 22.04 -2.11 3.65
N GLY A 102 22.48 -0.90 3.99
CA GLY A 102 22.77 0.17 3.02
C GLY A 102 24.06 -0.01 2.23
N LYS A 103 24.81 -1.10 2.46
CA LYS A 103 26.03 -1.42 1.72
C LYS A 103 25.68 -2.09 0.39
N ASN A 104 25.30 -1.30 -0.61
CA ASN A 104 25.65 -1.47 -2.02
C ASN A 104 24.90 -0.45 -2.89
N ARG A 105 25.64 0.58 -3.31
CA ARG A 105 25.59 1.25 -4.64
C ARG A 105 26.67 2.35 -4.64
N VAL A 106 27.87 1.96 -5.05
CA VAL A 106 28.79 2.83 -5.80
C VAL A 106 28.44 2.64 -7.26
#